data_AF-L9UX26-F1
#
_entry.id   AF-L9UX26-F1
#
_cell.length_a   1.000
_cell.length_b   1.000
_cell.length_c   1.000
_cell.angle_alpha   90.00
_cell.angle_beta   90.00
_cell.angle_gamma   90.00
#
_symmetry.space_group_name_H-M   'P 1'
#
loop_
_entity.id
_entity.type
_entity.pdbx_description
1 polymer ?
#
loop_
_entity_poly.entity_id
_entity_poly.type
_entity_poly.pdbx_seq_one_letter_code
_entity_poly.pdbx_strand_id
1 'polypeptide(L)'
;MCIRDRFYTLLWDVLDSRFDVAFIVLDEIDHLETDDILMQLSRAAESEKISRCALGIIGISNKIGYRDRLQERVKSSLQEREIVFAPYGRDKLREILRSRADAFQTDTLSNEVITECATLAAEEHGDARKAIDLLRHAGEVARSNGETAVGVDHVREANELAERDRFRELLAGATDQQKATLLSVVLLALSEKTRTFKTPEIYTAYEEICADTGLEVLSKRRVHDLLREWEFLEVLDIVRTGDGRARGSYLEHHLVEDPSVIRSVFNEDGRFSGVGFAAGPSTNTWSNI
;
A
#
# COMPACT_ATOMS: atom_id res chain seq x y z
N MET A 1 -26.03 -29.53 18.92
CA MET A 1 -24.56 -29.38 18.87
C MET A 1 -24.22 -28.61 17.61
N CYS A 2 -23.65 -27.42 17.74
CA CYS A 2 -23.39 -26.54 16.59
C CYS A 2 -22.32 -27.17 15.68
N ILE A 3 -22.35 -26.90 14.37
CA ILE A 3 -21.36 -27.45 13.41
C ILE A 3 -19.92 -27.11 13.83
N ARG A 4 -19.74 -25.92 14.42
CA ARG A 4 -18.46 -25.41 14.95
C ARG A 4 -17.90 -26.28 16.08
N ASP A 5 -18.75 -26.75 16.99
CA ASP A 5 -18.31 -27.57 18.13
C ASP A 5 -17.80 -28.93 17.66
N ARG A 6 -18.45 -29.53 16.65
CA ARG A 6 -18.00 -30.81 16.07
C ARG A 6 -16.65 -30.70 15.37
N PHE A 7 -16.38 -29.58 14.70
CA PHE A 7 -15.08 -29.37 14.05
C PHE A 7 -13.95 -29.33 15.08
N TYR A 8 -14.10 -28.53 16.14
CA TYR A 8 -13.08 -28.46 17.19
C TYR A 8 -12.90 -29.78 17.93
N THR A 9 -13.97 -30.49 18.27
CA THR A 9 -13.84 -31.82 18.90
C THR A 9 -13.05 -32.78 18.02
N LEU A 10 -13.36 -32.85 16.72
CA LEU A 10 -12.62 -33.71 15.79
C LEU A 10 -11.15 -33.29 15.66
N LEU A 11 -10.89 -31.97 15.61
CA LEU A 11 -9.53 -31.43 15.56
C LEU A 11 -8.74 -31.89 16.79
N TRP A 12 -9.30 -31.75 17.99
CA TRP A 12 -8.64 -32.15 19.23
C TRP A 12 -8.40 -33.66 19.30
N ASP A 13 -9.39 -34.47 18.95
CA ASP A 13 -9.26 -35.93 18.93
C ASP A 13 -8.15 -36.39 17.96
N VAL A 14 -8.08 -35.78 16.78
CA VAL A 14 -7.03 -36.09 15.80
C VAL A 14 -5.66 -35.64 16.30
N LEU A 15 -5.55 -34.43 16.83
CA LEU A 15 -4.28 -33.91 17.35
C LEU A 15 -3.76 -34.77 18.51
N ASP A 16 -4.60 -35.06 19.50
CA ASP A 16 -4.20 -35.78 20.72
C ASP A 16 -3.94 -37.27 20.49
N SER A 17 -4.61 -37.90 19.53
CA SER A 17 -4.46 -39.33 19.26
C SER A 17 -3.36 -39.67 18.25
N ARG A 18 -2.94 -38.72 17.40
CA ARG A 18 -2.04 -38.99 16.27
C ARG A 18 -0.67 -38.31 16.39
N PHE A 19 -0.53 -37.28 17.22
CA PHE A 19 0.69 -36.48 17.27
C PHE A 19 1.16 -36.28 18.71
N ASP A 20 2.47 -36.30 18.91
CA ASP A 20 3.08 -35.92 20.18
C ASP A 20 3.28 -34.39 20.28
N VAL A 21 3.47 -33.72 19.14
CA VAL A 21 3.63 -32.27 19.02
C VAL A 21 2.97 -31.79 17.73
N ALA A 22 2.22 -30.70 17.79
CA ALA A 22 1.66 -30.04 16.61
C ALA A 22 1.87 -28.52 16.64
N PHE A 23 2.25 -27.96 15.49
CA PHE A 23 2.33 -26.52 15.27
C PHE A 23 1.17 -26.06 14.42
N ILE A 24 0.44 -25.05 14.90
CA ILE A 24 -0.65 -24.41 14.18
C ILE A 24 -0.14 -23.05 13.72
N VAL A 25 0.03 -22.91 12.40
CA VAL A 25 0.41 -21.65 11.77
C VAL A 25 -0.85 -20.96 11.29
N LEU A 26 -1.08 -19.76 11.79
CA LEU A 26 -2.18 -18.90 11.40
C LEU A 26 -1.56 -17.72 10.66
N ASP A 27 -1.81 -17.64 9.35
CA ASP A 27 -1.40 -16.50 8.53
C ASP A 27 -2.49 -15.43 8.55
N GLU A 28 -2.11 -14.17 8.34
CA GLU A 28 -3.03 -13.03 8.28
C GLU A 28 -4.02 -12.96 9.48
N ILE A 29 -3.52 -13.23 10.69
CA ILE A 29 -4.36 -13.36 11.90
C ILE A 29 -5.15 -12.09 12.23
N ASP A 30 -4.73 -10.94 11.70
CA ASP A 30 -5.41 -9.67 11.90
C ASP A 30 -6.72 -9.51 11.12
N HIS A 31 -7.02 -10.45 10.22
CA HIS A 31 -8.30 -10.63 9.55
C HIS A 31 -9.33 -11.43 10.37
N LEU A 32 -8.92 -12.05 11.48
CA LEU A 32 -9.88 -12.72 12.37
C LEU A 32 -10.85 -11.70 12.97
N GLU A 33 -12.15 -11.95 12.82
CA GLU A 33 -13.20 -11.12 13.43
C GLU A 33 -13.22 -11.24 14.96
N THR A 34 -12.88 -12.42 15.48
CA THR A 34 -12.79 -12.69 16.93
C THR A 34 -11.53 -13.46 17.29
N ASP A 35 -10.99 -13.16 18.47
CA ASP A 35 -9.80 -13.81 19.02
C ASP A 35 -10.12 -15.17 19.69
N ASP A 36 -11.35 -15.67 19.54
CA ASP A 36 -11.82 -16.88 20.23
C ASP A 36 -11.01 -18.11 19.82
N ILE A 37 -10.61 -18.19 18.54
CA ILE A 37 -9.78 -19.29 18.05
C ILE A 37 -8.42 -19.31 18.75
N LEU A 38 -7.79 -18.14 18.93
CA LEU A 38 -6.51 -18.03 19.63
C LEU A 38 -6.66 -18.47 21.09
N MET A 39 -7.74 -18.09 21.76
CA MET A 39 -8.01 -18.57 23.13
C MET A 39 -8.20 -20.08 23.20
N GLN A 40 -8.99 -20.65 22.27
CA GLN A 40 -9.26 -22.08 22.26
C GLN A 40 -8.00 -22.90 22.00
N LEU A 41 -7.12 -22.41 21.11
CA LEU A 41 -5.85 -23.04 20.80
C LEU A 41 -4.86 -22.91 21.98
N SER A 42 -4.70 -21.72 22.54
CA SER A 42 -3.72 -21.49 23.61
C SER A 42 -4.05 -22.24 24.90
N ARG A 43 -5.36 -22.43 25.18
CA ARG A 43 -5.84 -23.10 26.40
C ARG A 43 -6.24 -24.55 26.19
N ALA A 44 -5.94 -25.16 25.04
CA ALA A 44 -6.40 -26.51 24.73
C ALA A 44 -5.91 -27.54 25.75
N ALA A 45 -4.66 -27.41 26.22
CA ALA A 45 -4.11 -28.24 27.29
C ALA A 45 -4.76 -27.95 28.67
N GLU A 46 -4.90 -26.68 29.04
CA GLU A 46 -5.54 -26.27 30.31
C GLU A 46 -7.02 -26.68 30.39
N SER A 47 -7.70 -26.71 29.24
CA SER A 47 -9.11 -27.08 29.13
C SER A 47 -9.33 -28.59 28.99
N GLU A 48 -8.29 -29.40 29.22
CA GLU A 48 -8.30 -30.87 29.12
C GLU A 48 -8.76 -31.40 27.75
N LYS A 49 -8.68 -30.57 26.70
CA LYS A 49 -9.04 -30.99 25.33
C LYS A 49 -7.93 -31.79 24.66
N ILE A 50 -6.70 -31.57 25.10
CA ILE A 50 -5.50 -32.27 24.67
C ILE A 50 -4.70 -32.63 25.92
N SER A 51 -4.24 -33.88 25.98
CA SER A 51 -3.56 -34.43 27.16
C SER A 51 -2.18 -35.01 26.85
N ARG A 52 -1.95 -35.44 25.61
CA ARG A 52 -0.74 -36.11 25.12
C ARG A 52 0.02 -35.25 24.12
N CYS A 53 -0.67 -34.52 23.26
CA CYS A 53 -0.04 -33.66 22.25
C CYS A 53 0.39 -32.32 22.86
N ALA A 54 1.62 -31.87 22.59
CA ALA A 54 2.02 -30.49 22.85
C ALA A 54 1.60 -29.59 21.67
N LEU A 55 1.10 -28.39 21.95
CA LEU A 55 0.70 -27.43 20.92
C LEU A 55 1.60 -26.20 20.90
N GLY A 56 2.05 -25.83 19.70
CA GLY A 56 2.66 -24.54 19.42
C GLY A 56 1.80 -23.73 18.45
N ILE A 57 1.72 -22.42 18.65
CA ILE A 57 0.98 -21.51 17.77
C ILE A 57 1.96 -20.51 17.19
N ILE A 58 1.91 -20.32 15.87
CA ILE A 58 2.65 -19.26 15.16
C ILE A 58 1.60 -18.39 14.49
N GLY A 59 1.45 -17.16 14.96
CA GLY A 59 0.58 -16.16 14.33
C GLY A 59 1.41 -15.20 13.49
N ILE A 60 1.00 -14.97 12.25
CA ILE A 60 1.61 -14.02 11.32
C ILE A 60 0.60 -12.88 11.09
N SER A 61 1.05 -11.64 11.26
CA SER A 61 0.23 -10.43 11.14
C SER A 61 1.01 -9.37 10.39
N ASN A 62 0.34 -8.62 9.52
CA ASN A 62 0.93 -7.43 8.88
C ASN A 62 0.81 -6.18 9.77
N LYS A 63 0.06 -6.24 10.86
CA LYS A 63 -0.16 -5.12 11.78
C LYS A 63 0.71 -5.26 13.02
N ILE A 64 1.69 -4.37 13.16
CA ILE A 64 2.57 -4.27 14.34
C ILE A 64 1.73 -4.09 15.62
N GLY A 65 0.67 -3.28 15.55
CA GLY A 65 -0.24 -3.04 16.68
C GLY A 65 -1.30 -4.14 16.90
N TYR A 66 -1.24 -5.28 16.18
CA TYR A 66 -2.25 -6.34 16.34
C TYR A 66 -2.32 -6.84 17.79
N ARG A 67 -1.16 -6.97 18.45
CA ARG A 67 -1.08 -7.37 19.84
C ARG A 67 -1.96 -6.51 20.73
N ASP A 68 -1.96 -5.19 20.55
CA ASP A 68 -2.71 -4.28 21.42
C ASP A 68 -4.23 -4.47 21.31
N ARG A 69 -4.71 -4.95 20.15
CA ARG A 69 -6.12 -5.27 19.92
C ARG A 69 -6.60 -6.54 20.62
N LEU A 70 -5.70 -7.47 20.92
CA LEU A 70 -6.06 -8.73 21.57
C LEU A 70 -6.63 -8.48 22.97
N GLN A 71 -7.69 -9.21 23.31
CA GLN A 71 -8.24 -9.16 24.67
C GLN A 71 -7.21 -9.63 25.71
N GLU A 72 -7.23 -9.04 26.90
CA GLU A 72 -6.27 -9.36 27.98
C GLU A 72 -6.22 -10.86 28.32
N ARG A 73 -7.37 -11.54 28.23
CA ARG A 73 -7.48 -12.98 28.48
C ARG A 73 -6.75 -13.83 27.43
N VAL A 74 -6.69 -13.36 26.20
CA VAL A 74 -6.01 -14.00 25.06
C VAL A 74 -4.50 -13.79 25.18
N LYS A 75 -4.07 -12.55 25.45
CA LYS A 75 -2.66 -12.20 25.72
C LYS A 75 -2.08 -13.06 26.84
N SER A 76 -2.80 -13.14 27.96
CA SER A 76 -2.37 -13.93 29.10
C SER A 76 -2.23 -15.42 28.81
N SER A 77 -3.04 -15.99 27.90
CA SER A 77 -3.00 -17.42 27.60
C SER A 77 -2.07 -17.79 26.45
N LEU A 78 -1.85 -16.90 25.48
CA LEU A 78 -0.91 -17.13 24.39
C LEU A 78 0.55 -17.14 24.85
N GLN A 79 0.89 -16.35 25.88
CA GLN A 79 2.26 -16.17 26.37
C GLN A 79 3.24 -15.93 25.21
N GLU A 80 2.87 -15.04 24.30
CA GLU A 80 3.49 -14.90 23.01
C GLU A 80 4.95 -14.44 23.08
N ARG A 81 5.76 -14.89 22.12
CA ARG A 81 7.07 -14.30 21.80
C ARG A 81 6.97 -13.62 20.45
N GLU A 82 6.99 -12.30 20.47
CA GLU A 82 6.91 -11.50 19.25
C GLU A 82 8.26 -11.46 18.53
N ILE A 83 8.23 -11.64 17.21
CA ILE A 83 9.37 -11.46 16.31
C ILE A 83 8.94 -10.46 15.24
N VAL A 84 9.60 -9.31 15.21
CA VAL A 84 9.31 -8.27 14.22
C VAL A 84 10.22 -8.45 13.01
N PHE A 85 9.62 -8.62 11.84
CA PHE A 85 10.33 -8.62 10.57
C PHE A 85 10.36 -7.20 10.03
N ALA A 86 11.52 -6.55 10.14
CA ALA A 86 11.72 -5.23 9.55
C ALA A 86 11.71 -5.33 8.01
N PRO A 87 11.22 -4.30 7.31
CA PRO A 87 11.25 -4.31 5.85
C PRO A 87 12.67 -4.42 5.29
N TYR A 88 12.78 -4.90 4.05
CA TYR A 88 14.09 -5.14 3.45
C TYR A 88 14.74 -3.83 3.04
N GLY A 89 15.96 -3.60 3.52
CA GLY A 89 16.83 -2.56 2.97
C GLY A 89 17.34 -2.93 1.57
N ARG A 90 17.78 -1.92 0.82
CA ARG A 90 18.31 -2.04 -0.55
C ARG A 90 19.29 -3.20 -0.76
N ASP A 91 20.23 -3.40 0.17
CA ASP A 91 21.24 -4.47 0.04
C ASP A 91 20.63 -5.87 0.10
N LYS A 92 19.66 -6.10 0.99
CA LYS A 92 18.97 -7.39 1.11
C LYS A 92 18.08 -7.65 -0.11
N LEU A 93 17.36 -6.63 -0.59
CA LEU A 93 16.58 -6.74 -1.82
C LEU A 93 17.46 -7.07 -3.02
N ARG A 94 18.63 -6.43 -3.14
CA ARG A 94 19.59 -6.73 -4.20
C ARG A 94 20.06 -8.18 -4.14
N GLU A 95 20.32 -8.73 -2.95
CA GLU A 95 20.68 -10.14 -2.78
C GLU A 95 19.55 -11.08 -3.19
N ILE A 96 18.32 -10.79 -2.76
CA ILE A 96 17.11 -11.52 -3.16
C ILE A 96 16.98 -11.51 -4.69
N LEU A 97 17.06 -10.34 -5.34
CA LEU A 97 16.93 -10.23 -6.79
C LEU A 97 18.07 -10.92 -7.54
N ARG A 98 19.31 -10.87 -7.04
CA ARG A 98 20.43 -11.66 -7.60
C ARG A 98 20.15 -13.16 -7.56
N SER A 99 19.53 -13.65 -6.48
CA SER A 99 19.15 -15.07 -6.39
C SER A 99 18.05 -15.48 -7.38
N ARG A 100 17.37 -14.50 -8.01
CA ARG A 100 16.32 -14.71 -9.03
C ARG A 100 16.77 -14.36 -10.44
N ALA A 101 18.00 -13.87 -10.61
CA ALA A 101 18.55 -13.52 -11.92
C ALA A 101 18.69 -14.73 -12.85
N ASP A 102 18.71 -15.94 -12.29
CA ASP A 102 18.72 -17.22 -13.00
C ASP A 102 17.43 -17.49 -13.79
N ALA A 103 16.35 -16.74 -13.53
CA ALA A 103 15.14 -16.75 -14.35
C ALA A 103 15.35 -16.11 -15.74
N PHE A 104 16.41 -15.31 -15.92
CA PHE A 104 16.78 -14.70 -17.19
C PHE A 104 17.80 -15.55 -17.93
N GLN A 105 17.84 -15.43 -19.26
CA GLN A 105 18.93 -16.02 -20.05
C GLN A 105 20.27 -15.37 -19.66
N THR A 106 21.36 -16.13 -19.79
CA THR A 106 22.71 -15.64 -19.50
C THR A 106 23.00 -14.36 -20.29
N ASP A 107 23.67 -13.40 -19.64
CA ASP A 107 24.05 -12.09 -20.20
C ASP A 107 22.89 -11.16 -20.63
N THR A 108 21.64 -11.51 -20.32
CA THR A 108 20.45 -10.68 -20.63
C THR A 108 20.20 -9.60 -19.57
N LEU A 109 20.58 -9.85 -18.32
CA LEU A 109 20.28 -8.98 -17.18
C LEU A 109 21.56 -8.34 -16.64
N SER A 110 21.65 -7.02 -16.65
CA SER A 110 22.78 -6.30 -16.05
C SER A 110 22.64 -6.15 -14.54
N ASN A 111 23.76 -5.99 -13.83
CA ASN A 111 23.75 -5.70 -12.39
C ASN A 111 23.11 -4.34 -12.04
N GLU A 112 23.08 -3.41 -12.99
CA GLU A 112 22.46 -2.09 -12.82
C GLU A 112 20.94 -2.24 -12.71
N VAL A 113 20.32 -3.11 -13.51
CA VAL A 113 18.87 -3.40 -13.46
C VAL A 113 18.47 -3.92 -12.08
N ILE A 114 19.21 -4.92 -11.57
CA ILE A 114 18.99 -5.47 -10.23
C ILE A 114 19.10 -4.37 -9.15
N THR A 115 20.08 -3.48 -9.31
CA THR A 115 20.31 -2.39 -8.36
C THR A 115 19.19 -1.35 -8.41
N GLU A 116 18.68 -1.02 -9.59
CA GLU A 116 17.55 -0.11 -9.75
C GLU A 116 16.27 -0.70 -9.16
N CYS A 117 15.92 -1.96 -9.49
CA CYS A 117 14.75 -2.64 -8.91
C CYS A 117 14.81 -2.70 -7.38
N ALA A 118 15.98 -3.02 -6.81
CA ALA A 118 16.17 -3.03 -5.36
C ALA A 118 16.07 -1.63 -4.73
N THR A 119 16.45 -0.59 -5.47
CA THR A 119 16.40 0.80 -5.01
C THR A 119 14.96 1.29 -4.95
N LEU A 120 14.21 1.13 -6.05
CA LEU A 120 12.81 1.53 -6.13
C LEU A 120 11.97 0.81 -5.07
N ALA A 121 12.10 -0.52 -4.97
CA ALA A 121 11.34 -1.27 -3.97
C ALA A 121 11.75 -0.98 -2.51
N ALA A 122 12.99 -0.57 -2.26
CA ALA A 122 13.41 -0.15 -0.91
C ALA A 122 12.85 1.22 -0.51
N GLU A 123 12.67 2.12 -1.49
CA GLU A 123 12.05 3.44 -1.28
C GLU A 123 10.55 3.30 -0.99
N GLU A 124 9.89 2.33 -1.62
CA GLU A 124 8.48 1.98 -1.43
C GLU A 124 8.27 0.89 -0.36
N HIS A 125 8.79 1.14 0.84
CA HIS A 125 8.60 0.29 2.03
C HIS A 125 9.37 -1.03 2.09
N GLY A 126 10.18 -1.42 1.10
CA GLY A 126 11.06 -2.57 1.20
C GLY A 126 10.38 -3.93 1.01
N ASP A 127 9.36 -4.01 0.15
CA ASP A 127 8.68 -5.27 -0.20
C ASP A 127 9.45 -6.06 -1.28
N ALA A 128 9.89 -7.26 -0.91
CA ALA A 128 10.58 -8.17 -1.83
C ALA A 128 9.68 -8.67 -2.97
N ARG A 129 8.36 -8.78 -2.76
CA ARG A 129 7.40 -9.13 -3.80
C ARG A 129 7.38 -8.06 -4.88
N LYS A 130 7.21 -6.79 -4.48
CA LYS A 130 7.24 -5.64 -5.41
C LYS A 130 8.55 -5.58 -6.18
N ALA A 131 9.68 -5.82 -5.51
CA ALA A 131 10.99 -5.88 -6.18
C ALA A 131 11.07 -6.97 -7.26
N ILE A 132 10.57 -8.18 -6.96
CA ILE A 132 10.58 -9.32 -7.89
C ILE A 132 9.61 -9.08 -9.05
N ASP A 133 8.42 -8.55 -8.77
CA ASP A 133 7.43 -8.22 -9.80
C ASP A 133 7.93 -7.13 -10.73
N LEU A 134 8.59 -6.09 -10.20
CA LEU A 134 9.22 -5.05 -11.00
C LEU A 134 10.31 -5.62 -11.91
N LEU A 135 11.16 -6.50 -11.38
CA LEU A 135 12.19 -7.18 -12.18
C LEU A 135 11.58 -8.02 -13.31
N ARG A 136 10.49 -8.76 -13.01
CA ARG A 136 9.74 -9.53 -14.00
C ARG A 136 9.14 -8.62 -15.08
N HIS A 137 8.45 -7.56 -14.69
CA HIS A 137 7.85 -6.59 -15.62
C HIS A 137 8.90 -5.92 -16.51
N ALA A 138 10.07 -5.57 -15.97
CA ALA A 138 11.17 -5.02 -16.78
C ALA A 138 11.61 -5.99 -17.90
N GLY A 139 11.66 -7.29 -17.61
CA GLY A 139 11.91 -8.32 -18.61
C GLY A 139 10.78 -8.44 -19.65
N GLU A 140 9.53 -8.31 -19.22
CA GLU A 140 8.36 -8.33 -20.11
C GLU A 140 8.32 -7.12 -21.04
N VAL A 141 8.69 -5.94 -20.55
CA VAL A 141 8.84 -4.70 -21.33
C VAL A 141 9.93 -4.88 -22.38
N ALA A 142 11.13 -5.29 -21.98
CA ALA A 142 12.24 -5.54 -22.91
C ALA A 142 11.84 -6.51 -24.03
N ARG A 143 11.17 -7.62 -23.66
CA ARG A 143 10.65 -8.60 -24.61
C ARG A 143 9.60 -8.01 -25.55
N SER A 144 8.70 -7.17 -25.05
CA SER A 144 7.66 -6.51 -25.84
C SER A 144 8.25 -5.51 -26.84
N ASN A 145 9.35 -4.86 -26.47
CA ASN A 145 10.13 -3.98 -27.35
C ASN A 145 10.99 -4.74 -28.36
N GLY A 146 11.06 -6.07 -28.27
CA GLY A 146 11.90 -6.92 -29.13
C GLY A 146 13.38 -6.87 -28.78
N GLU A 147 13.71 -6.43 -27.56
CA GLU A 147 15.08 -6.28 -27.08
C GLU A 147 15.58 -7.57 -26.43
N THR A 148 16.86 -7.87 -26.64
CA THR A 148 17.49 -9.09 -26.11
C THR A 148 18.16 -8.90 -24.76
N ALA A 149 18.21 -7.66 -24.25
CA ALA A 149 18.82 -7.31 -22.97
C ALA A 149 17.87 -6.39 -22.19
N VAL A 150 17.88 -6.52 -20.86
CA VAL A 150 17.11 -5.65 -19.97
C VAL A 150 18.02 -4.52 -19.51
N GLY A 151 17.65 -3.27 -19.81
CA GLY A 151 18.29 -2.05 -19.30
C GLY A 151 17.51 -1.41 -18.15
N VAL A 152 18.10 -0.39 -17.54
CA VAL A 152 17.48 0.41 -16.47
C VAL A 152 16.22 1.13 -16.96
N ASP A 153 16.20 1.56 -18.22
CA ASP A 153 15.03 2.24 -18.79
C ASP A 153 13.79 1.33 -18.80
N HIS A 154 13.95 0.02 -19.03
CA HIS A 154 12.84 -0.94 -18.92
C HIS A 154 12.32 -1.08 -17.49
N VAL A 155 13.17 -0.90 -16.48
CA VAL A 155 12.73 -0.90 -15.07
C VAL A 155 11.84 0.31 -14.80
N ARG A 156 12.25 1.48 -15.29
CA ARG A 156 11.47 2.71 -15.13
C ARG A 156 10.15 2.63 -15.86
N GLU A 157 10.17 2.17 -17.11
CA GLU A 157 8.96 1.94 -17.90
C GLU A 157 8.03 0.92 -17.24
N ALA A 158 8.58 -0.19 -16.72
CA ALA A 158 7.81 -1.18 -15.99
C ALA A 158 7.17 -0.62 -14.71
N ASN A 159 7.90 0.22 -13.96
CA ASN A 159 7.39 0.87 -12.77
C ASN A 159 6.26 1.85 -13.10
N GLU A 160 6.47 2.71 -14.11
CA GLU A 160 5.47 3.65 -14.58
C GLU A 160 4.21 2.92 -15.09
N LEU A 161 4.36 1.82 -15.83
CA LEU A 161 3.24 1.02 -16.30
C LEU A 161 2.45 0.40 -15.13
N ALA A 162 3.15 -0.19 -14.17
CA ALA A 162 2.52 -0.79 -12.99
C ALA A 162 1.73 0.24 -12.17
N GLU A 163 2.30 1.42 -11.93
CA GLU A 163 1.61 2.50 -11.23
C GLU A 163 0.42 3.04 -12.04
N ARG A 164 0.56 3.20 -13.37
CA ARG A 164 -0.57 3.59 -14.23
C ARG A 164 -1.72 2.60 -14.15
N ASP A 165 -1.43 1.29 -14.19
CA ASP A 165 -2.45 0.25 -14.11
C ASP A 165 -3.14 0.22 -12.74
N ARG A 166 -2.37 0.34 -11.65
CA ARG A 166 -2.91 0.51 -10.30
C ARG A 166 -3.86 1.71 -10.21
N PHE A 167 -3.45 2.88 -10.73
CA PHE A 167 -4.31 4.07 -10.71
C PHE A 167 -5.52 3.94 -11.63
N ARG A 168 -5.42 3.25 -12.76
CA ARG A 168 -6.60 2.93 -13.60
C ARG A 168 -7.64 2.15 -12.82
N GLU A 169 -7.22 1.12 -12.08
CA GLU A 169 -8.13 0.31 -11.26
C GLU A 169 -8.74 1.12 -10.11
N LEU A 170 -7.93 1.90 -9.39
CA LEU A 170 -8.41 2.77 -8.32
C LEU A 170 -9.44 3.79 -8.82
N LEU A 171 -9.13 4.48 -9.92
CA LEU A 171 -10.03 5.47 -10.51
C LEU A 171 -11.28 4.81 -11.12
N ALA A 172 -11.20 3.60 -11.66
CA ALA A 172 -12.38 2.88 -12.16
C ALA A 172 -13.38 2.58 -11.02
N GLY A 173 -12.91 2.31 -9.81
CA GLY A 173 -13.73 2.11 -8.62
C GLY A 173 -14.17 3.39 -7.89
N ALA A 174 -13.57 4.54 -8.22
CA ALA A 174 -13.82 5.80 -7.53
C ALA A 174 -15.04 6.55 -8.07
N THR A 175 -15.78 7.20 -7.17
CA THR A 175 -16.83 8.17 -7.51
C THR A 175 -16.24 9.45 -8.11
N ASP A 176 -17.02 10.20 -8.88
CA ASP A 176 -16.56 11.46 -9.47
C ASP A 176 -16.08 12.48 -8.42
N GLN A 177 -16.68 12.47 -7.22
CA GLN A 177 -16.26 13.36 -6.14
C GLN A 177 -14.90 12.96 -5.55
N GLN A 178 -14.63 11.66 -5.42
CA GLN A 178 -13.30 11.16 -5.04
C GLN A 178 -12.26 11.53 -6.10
N LYS A 179 -12.59 11.32 -7.38
CA LYS A 179 -11.75 11.69 -8.53
C LYS A 179 -11.42 13.18 -8.56
N ALA A 180 -12.41 14.05 -8.41
CA ALA A 180 -12.22 15.49 -8.36
C ALA A 180 -11.28 15.90 -7.21
N THR A 181 -11.44 15.28 -6.03
CA THR A 181 -10.58 15.55 -4.86
C THR A 181 -9.13 15.14 -5.13
N LEU A 182 -8.89 13.95 -5.69
CA LEU A 182 -7.53 13.51 -6.02
C LEU A 182 -6.92 14.37 -7.13
N LEU A 183 -7.68 14.68 -8.18
CA LEU A 183 -7.23 15.54 -9.27
C LEU A 183 -6.80 16.92 -8.77
N SER A 184 -7.45 17.43 -7.72
CA SER A 184 -7.08 18.70 -7.06
C SER A 184 -5.65 18.65 -6.53
N VAL A 185 -5.32 17.58 -5.81
CA VAL A 185 -3.97 17.37 -5.24
C VAL A 185 -2.95 17.16 -6.37
N VAL A 186 -3.30 16.37 -7.38
CA VAL A 186 -2.41 16.10 -8.54
C VAL A 186 -2.08 17.38 -9.31
N LEU A 187 -3.09 18.21 -9.59
CA LEU A 187 -2.88 19.46 -10.32
C LEU A 187 -2.05 20.46 -9.52
N LEU A 188 -2.31 20.59 -8.21
CA LEU A 188 -1.48 21.41 -7.32
C LEU A 188 -0.03 20.92 -7.33
N ALA A 189 0.19 19.60 -7.30
CA ALA A 189 1.51 19.00 -7.33
C ALA A 189 2.29 19.34 -8.61
N LEU A 190 1.59 19.31 -9.76
CA LEU A 190 2.17 19.68 -11.05
C LEU A 190 2.45 21.18 -11.15
N SER A 191 1.58 22.04 -10.60
CA SER A 191 1.73 23.49 -10.71
C SER A 191 2.79 24.05 -9.78
N GLU A 192 2.83 23.60 -8.51
CA GLU A 192 3.68 24.19 -7.48
C GLU A 192 5.03 23.48 -7.33
N LYS A 193 5.24 22.34 -8.00
CA LYS A 193 6.46 21.52 -7.90
C LYS A 193 6.78 21.09 -6.46
N THR A 194 5.76 20.99 -5.62
CA THR A 194 5.77 20.36 -4.29
C THR A 194 4.72 19.26 -4.29
N ARG A 195 4.82 18.29 -3.39
CA ARG A 195 3.83 17.22 -3.23
C ARG A 195 2.98 17.36 -1.97
N THR A 196 3.18 18.42 -1.20
CA THR A 196 2.56 18.59 0.12
C THR A 196 1.72 19.86 0.18
N PHE A 197 0.44 19.70 0.54
CA PHE A 197 -0.56 20.78 0.53
C PHE A 197 -1.43 20.75 1.79
N LYS A 198 -1.96 21.91 2.20
CA LYS A 198 -2.92 22.00 3.30
C LYS A 198 -4.33 21.84 2.77
N THR A 199 -5.23 21.39 3.65
CA THR A 199 -6.66 21.21 3.30
C THR A 199 -7.30 22.43 2.62
N PRO A 200 -7.06 23.69 3.04
CA PRO A 200 -7.64 24.84 2.36
C PRO A 200 -7.18 25.03 0.91
N GLU A 201 -5.92 24.71 0.59
CA GLU A 201 -5.36 24.83 -0.76
C GLU A 201 -6.01 23.80 -1.67
N ILE A 202 -6.08 22.54 -1.21
CA ILE A 202 -6.76 21.45 -1.92
C ILE A 202 -8.23 21.76 -2.14
N TYR A 203 -8.91 22.31 -1.13
CA TYR A 203 -10.33 22.62 -1.22
C TYR A 203 -10.62 23.70 -2.26
N THR A 204 -9.79 24.74 -2.37
CA THR A 204 -9.92 25.77 -3.42
C THR A 204 -9.75 25.14 -4.81
N ALA A 205 -8.72 24.32 -5.01
CA ALA A 205 -8.51 23.60 -6.28
C ALA A 205 -9.69 22.66 -6.62
N TYR A 206 -10.27 22.02 -5.60
CA TYR A 206 -11.45 21.16 -5.76
C TYR A 206 -12.69 21.95 -6.19
N GLU A 207 -12.89 23.17 -5.67
CA GLU A 207 -13.99 24.05 -6.11
C GLU A 207 -13.86 24.41 -7.59
N GLU A 208 -12.64 24.69 -8.06
CA GLU A 208 -12.36 24.95 -9.48
C GLU A 208 -12.62 23.73 -10.35
N ILE A 209 -12.15 22.55 -9.95
CA ILE A 209 -12.40 21.30 -10.68
C ILE A 209 -13.89 20.98 -10.73
N CYS A 210 -14.63 21.20 -9.63
CA CYS A 210 -16.07 21.01 -9.63
C CYS A 210 -16.77 21.92 -10.64
N ALA A 211 -16.35 23.19 -10.72
CA ALA A 211 -16.88 24.14 -11.69
C ALA A 211 -16.60 23.69 -13.15
N ASP A 212 -15.38 23.24 -13.43
CA ASP A 212 -14.98 22.79 -14.78
C ASP A 212 -15.66 21.49 -15.22
N THR A 213 -15.97 20.62 -14.26
CA THR A 213 -16.56 19.29 -14.52
C THR A 213 -18.09 19.25 -14.35
N GLY A 214 -18.70 20.35 -13.94
CA GLY A 214 -20.14 20.44 -13.65
C GLY A 214 -20.58 19.64 -12.43
N LEU A 215 -19.68 19.40 -11.48
CA LEU A 215 -19.99 18.73 -10.21
C LEU A 215 -20.52 19.73 -9.18
N GLU A 216 -21.40 19.25 -8.30
CA GLU A 216 -21.76 20.01 -7.10
C GLU A 216 -20.61 20.05 -6.10
N VAL A 217 -20.31 21.24 -5.58
CA VAL A 217 -19.27 21.43 -4.57
C VAL A 217 -19.73 20.85 -3.24
N LEU A 218 -18.99 19.86 -2.73
CA LEU A 218 -19.20 19.31 -1.40
C LEU A 218 -18.63 20.21 -0.31
N SER A 219 -19.16 20.09 0.92
CA SER A 219 -18.61 20.80 2.06
C SER A 219 -17.14 20.44 2.35
N LYS A 220 -16.37 21.38 2.92
CA LYS A 220 -14.99 21.15 3.39
C LYS A 220 -14.81 19.89 4.23
N ARG A 221 -15.79 19.58 5.09
CA ARG A 221 -15.77 18.36 5.92
C ARG A 221 -15.81 17.11 5.05
N ARG A 222 -16.70 17.07 4.05
CA ARG A 222 -16.82 15.90 3.19
C ARG A 222 -15.58 15.72 2.30
N VAL A 223 -15.00 16.81 1.79
CA VAL A 223 -13.72 16.75 1.05
C VAL A 223 -12.60 16.22 1.94
N HIS A 224 -12.54 16.63 3.21
CA HIS A 224 -11.59 16.04 4.17
C HIS A 224 -11.81 14.53 4.35
N ASP A 225 -13.05 14.06 4.43
CA ASP A 225 -13.35 12.62 4.51
C ASP A 225 -12.86 11.90 3.24
N LEU A 226 -13.02 12.49 2.05
CA LEU A 226 -12.49 11.93 0.79
C LEU A 226 -10.96 11.90 0.75
N LEU A 227 -10.27 12.89 1.33
CA LEU A 227 -8.81 12.86 1.47
C LEU A 227 -8.35 11.74 2.40
N ARG A 228 -9.11 11.46 3.48
CA ARG A 228 -8.86 10.31 4.36
C ARG A 228 -9.11 8.98 3.67
N GLU A 229 -10.08 8.91 2.76
CA GLU A 229 -10.30 7.73 1.92
C GLU A 229 -9.08 7.49 0.99
N TRP A 230 -8.49 8.55 0.41
CA TRP A 230 -7.25 8.43 -0.38
C TRP A 230 -6.01 8.10 0.46
N GLU A 231 -5.95 8.55 1.72
CA GLU A 231 -4.92 8.13 2.66
C GLU A 231 -5.03 6.62 2.99
N PHE A 232 -6.26 6.14 3.20
CA PHE A 232 -6.50 4.71 3.43
C PHE A 232 -6.09 3.83 2.24
N LEU A 233 -6.17 4.37 1.01
CA LEU A 233 -5.73 3.71 -0.21
C LEU A 233 -4.23 3.91 -0.51
N GLU A 234 -3.47 4.51 0.41
CA GLU A 234 -2.03 4.79 0.29
C GLU A 234 -1.69 5.63 -0.95
N VAL A 235 -2.61 6.52 -1.34
CA VAL A 235 -2.38 7.53 -2.39
C VAL A 235 -1.85 8.83 -1.78
N LEU A 236 -2.28 9.13 -0.54
CA LEU A 236 -1.87 10.29 0.23
C LEU A 236 -1.31 9.88 1.59
N ASP A 237 -0.35 10.63 2.11
CA ASP A 237 0.00 10.61 3.53
C ASP A 237 -0.54 11.88 4.21
N ILE A 238 -1.26 11.76 5.33
CA ILE A 238 -1.81 12.93 6.04
C ILE A 238 -1.12 13.11 7.39
N VAL A 239 -0.24 14.11 7.47
CA VAL A 239 0.48 14.45 8.68
C VAL A 239 -0.22 15.61 9.39
N ARG A 240 -0.39 15.48 10.71
CA ARG A 240 -0.84 16.58 11.56
C ARG A 240 0.34 17.43 11.99
N THR A 241 0.35 18.68 11.56
CA THR A 241 1.42 19.63 11.85
C THR A 241 0.94 20.69 12.84
N GLY A 242 1.74 20.92 13.89
CA GLY A 242 1.49 21.93 14.92
C GLY A 242 1.05 21.35 16.26
N ASP A 243 1.98 21.34 17.22
CA ASP A 243 1.78 20.87 18.61
C ASP A 243 2.01 22.01 19.64
N GLY A 244 2.05 23.26 19.18
CA GLY A 244 2.41 24.42 19.99
C GLY A 244 1.23 25.34 20.34
N ARG A 245 1.23 25.87 21.57
CA ARG A 245 0.19 26.77 22.14
C ARG A 245 -0.07 28.09 21.38
N ALA A 246 0.64 28.37 20.29
CA ALA A 246 0.57 29.66 19.57
C ALA A 246 0.40 29.57 18.04
N ARG A 247 0.63 28.40 17.41
CA ARG A 247 0.41 28.19 15.97
C ARG A 247 -0.54 27.01 15.84
N GLY A 248 -1.81 27.27 15.56
CA GLY A 248 -2.87 26.25 15.51
C GLY A 248 -2.48 25.03 14.68
N SER A 249 -3.05 23.86 15.03
CA SER A 249 -2.79 22.62 14.31
C SER A 249 -3.48 22.61 12.95
N TYR A 250 -2.80 22.13 11.92
CA TYR A 250 -3.37 21.88 10.59
C TYR A 250 -2.93 20.52 10.05
N LEU A 251 -3.56 20.09 8.96
CA LEU A 251 -3.21 18.86 8.25
C LEU A 251 -2.45 19.21 6.98
N GLU A 252 -1.38 18.49 6.74
CA GLU A 252 -0.61 18.47 5.49
C GLU A 252 -0.86 17.13 4.80
N HIS A 253 -1.22 17.19 3.52
CA HIS A 253 -1.50 16.04 2.69
C HIS A 253 -0.38 15.93 1.66
N HIS A 254 0.35 14.82 1.70
CA HIS A 254 1.45 14.52 0.82
C HIS A 254 1.02 13.51 -0.24
N LEU A 255 1.19 13.83 -1.53
CA LEU A 255 0.97 12.90 -2.62
C LEU A 255 2.17 11.94 -2.71
N VAL A 256 1.91 10.65 -2.47
CA VAL A 256 2.96 9.62 -2.40
C VAL A 256 3.59 9.43 -3.78
N GLU A 257 2.75 9.25 -4.80
CA GLU A 257 3.18 8.88 -6.15
C GLU A 257 3.51 10.08 -7.05
N ASP A 258 4.14 9.80 -8.20
CA ASP A 258 4.43 10.84 -9.19
C ASP A 258 3.13 11.43 -9.77
N PRO A 259 2.89 12.75 -9.64
CA PRO A 259 1.67 13.36 -10.14
C PRO A 259 1.51 13.26 -11.66
N SER A 260 2.59 13.15 -12.43
CA SER A 260 2.54 12.99 -13.88
C SER A 260 1.96 11.64 -14.31
N VAL A 261 2.27 10.58 -13.55
CA VAL A 261 1.73 9.23 -13.75
C VAL A 261 0.21 9.24 -13.52
N ILE A 262 -0.23 9.75 -12.37
CA ILE A 262 -1.66 9.85 -12.04
C ILE A 262 -2.39 10.74 -13.06
N ARG A 263 -1.77 11.86 -13.44
CA ARG A 263 -2.32 12.77 -14.45
C ARG A 263 -2.53 12.08 -15.81
N SER A 264 -1.62 11.20 -16.22
CA SER A 264 -1.75 10.45 -17.46
C SER A 264 -3.02 9.60 -17.48
N VAL A 265 -3.40 9.02 -16.34
CA VAL A 265 -4.62 8.22 -16.19
C VAL A 265 -5.87 9.10 -16.21
N PHE A 266 -5.85 10.27 -15.56
CA PHE A 266 -6.96 11.23 -15.64
C PHE A 266 -7.22 11.75 -17.06
N ASN A 267 -6.18 11.84 -17.90
CA ASN A 267 -6.35 12.21 -19.31
C ASN A 267 -7.09 11.13 -20.13
N GLU A 268 -7.15 9.89 -19.63
CA GLU A 268 -7.91 8.79 -20.23
C GLU A 268 -9.36 8.72 -19.67
N ASP A 269 -9.67 9.45 -18.61
CA ASP A 269 -11.00 9.46 -17.98
C ASP A 269 -11.98 10.37 -18.75
N GLY A 270 -13.19 9.86 -19.02
CA GLY A 270 -14.16 10.58 -19.83
C GLY A 270 -14.61 11.94 -19.29
N ARG A 271 -14.78 12.11 -17.97
CA ARG A 271 -15.21 13.39 -17.37
C ARG A 271 -14.05 14.31 -17.04
N PHE A 272 -12.92 13.72 -16.63
CA PHE A 272 -11.78 14.48 -16.11
C PHE A 272 -10.69 14.72 -17.16
N SER A 273 -10.81 14.14 -18.37
CA SER A 273 -9.91 14.38 -19.48
C SER A 273 -9.83 15.87 -19.82
N GLY A 274 -8.62 16.42 -19.82
CA GLY A 274 -8.36 17.81 -20.19
C GLY A 274 -8.66 18.85 -19.11
N VAL A 275 -9.23 18.46 -17.97
CA VAL A 275 -9.47 19.37 -16.83
C VAL A 275 -8.14 19.82 -16.27
N GLY A 276 -7.94 21.12 -16.03
CA GLY A 276 -6.67 21.65 -15.52
C GLY A 276 -6.84 23.09 -15.08
N PHE A 277 -5.94 23.59 -14.25
CA PHE A 277 -5.94 25.02 -13.92
C PHE A 277 -5.77 25.81 -15.22
N ALA A 278 -6.68 26.76 -15.47
CA ALA A 278 -6.52 27.67 -16.59
C ALA A 278 -5.15 28.33 -16.50
N ALA A 279 -4.37 28.30 -17.59
CA ALA A 279 -3.18 29.11 -17.67
C ALA A 279 -3.62 30.57 -17.45
N GLY A 280 -3.31 31.13 -16.27
CA GLY A 280 -3.52 32.55 -16.00
C GLY A 280 -2.91 33.36 -17.16
N PRO A 281 -3.46 34.53 -17.49
CA PRO A 281 -3.09 35.26 -18.69
C PRO A 281 -1.57 35.37 -18.77
N SER A 282 -1.02 34.80 -19.84
CA SER A 282 0.37 34.94 -20.21
C SER A 282 0.70 36.43 -20.21
N THR A 283 1.42 36.91 -19.21
CA THR A 283 2.12 38.18 -19.26
C THR A 283 3.24 38.02 -20.27
N ASN A 284 2.86 38.15 -21.55
CA ASN A 284 3.76 38.49 -22.62
C ASN A 284 4.52 39.75 -22.23
N THR A 285 5.75 39.81 -22.76
CA THR A 285 6.60 41.01 -22.89
C THR A 285 7.33 41.46 -21.64
N TRP A 286 8.59 41.02 -21.52
CA TRP A 286 9.71 41.97 -21.42
C TRP A 286 10.82 41.51 -22.36
N SER A 287 10.71 41.92 -23.62
CA SER A 287 11.88 42.26 -24.42
C SER A 287 12.22 43.72 -24.15
N ASN A 288 13.52 44.01 -24.04
CA ASN A 288 14.18 45.32 -23.97
C ASN A 288 14.07 46.08 -22.63
N ILE A 289 15.10 45.96 -21.78
CA ILE A 289 16.25 46.88 -21.63
C ILE A 289 17.33 46.17 -20.80
#